data_AF-A0A7G8BQG4-F1
#
_entry.id   AF-A0A7G8BQG4-F1
#
_cell.length_a   1.000
_cell.length_b   1.000
_cell.length_c   1.000
_cell.angle_alpha   90.00
_cell.angle_beta   90.00
_cell.angle_gamma   90.00
#
_symmetry.space_group_name_H-M   'P 1'
#
loop_
_entity.id
_entity.type
_entity.pdbx_description
1 polymer ?
#
loop_
_entity_poly.entity_id
_entity_poly.type
_entity_poly.pdbx_seq_one_letter_code
_entity_poly.pdbx_strand_id
1 'polypeptide(L)'
;MARKILTAKRMVCASPAHFKKHGVPTRPSDLLQHDCIRLVRGRRVMDTWLFRDQGRRFEVIVSGTLSMTSGEVVHDWVRAGKGIGLKTAWDLQPELANKADATCVNLI
;
A
#
# COMPACT_ATOMS: atom_id res chain seq x y z
N MET A 1 22.04 -19.31 -7.99
CA MET A 1 22.25 -17.85 -7.86
C MET A 1 20.95 -17.14 -8.20
N ALA A 2 20.43 -16.27 -7.33
CA ALA A 2 19.21 -15.51 -7.59
C ALA A 2 19.55 -14.15 -8.24
N ARG A 3 19.12 -13.94 -9.49
CA ARG A 3 19.33 -12.68 -10.22
C ARG A 3 18.15 -11.74 -9.93
N LYS A 4 18.44 -10.52 -9.48
CA LYS A 4 17.42 -9.49 -9.26
C LYS A 4 16.81 -9.09 -10.60
N ILE A 5 15.57 -9.50 -10.88
CA ILE A 5 14.93 -9.30 -12.18
C ILE A 5 14.32 -7.90 -12.29
N LEU A 6 13.67 -7.38 -11.25
CA LEU A 6 13.12 -6.02 -11.24
C LEU A 6 13.12 -5.40 -9.84
N THR A 7 13.20 -4.07 -9.78
CA THR A 7 12.94 -3.30 -8.56
C THR A 7 11.50 -2.79 -8.64
N ALA A 8 10.54 -3.57 -8.13
CA ALA A 8 9.16 -3.12 -8.06
C ALA A 8 9.05 -1.96 -7.04
N LYS A 9 8.70 -0.77 -7.53
CA LYS A 9 8.35 0.36 -6.65
C LYS A 9 7.06 0.01 -5.90
N ARG A 10 7.08 0.18 -4.58
CA ARG A 10 5.88 -0.03 -3.75
C ARG A 10 5.12 1.28 -3.68
N MET A 11 3.84 1.20 -3.98
CA MET A 11 2.92 2.32 -3.99
C MET A 11 1.89 2.08 -2.90
N VAL A 12 1.48 3.15 -2.21
CA VAL A 12 0.37 3.10 -1.26
C VAL A 12 -0.86 3.68 -1.92
N CYS A 13 -1.97 2.96 -1.84
CA CYS A 13 -3.21 3.30 -2.52
C CYS A 13 -4.36 3.43 -1.52
N ALA A 14 -5.17 4.46 -1.67
CA ALA A 14 -6.38 4.69 -0.90
C ALA A 14 -7.45 5.34 -1.79
N SER A 15 -8.73 5.25 -1.41
CA SER A 15 -9.75 6.08 -2.08
C SER A 15 -9.44 7.59 -1.91
N PRO A 16 -9.83 8.44 -2.87
CA PRO A 16 -9.72 9.90 -2.72
C PRO A 16 -10.44 10.41 -1.46
N ALA A 17 -11.57 9.81 -1.09
CA ALA A 17 -12.32 10.15 0.12
C ALA A 17 -11.52 9.89 1.40
N HIS A 18 -10.76 8.77 1.44
CA HIS A 18 -9.89 8.46 2.56
C HIS A 18 -8.78 9.51 2.72
N PHE A 19 -8.12 9.88 1.62
CA PHE A 19 -7.09 10.92 1.65
C PHE A 19 -7.63 12.31 1.96
N LYS A 20 -8.86 12.63 1.54
CA LYS A 20 -9.51 13.89 1.94
C LYS A 20 -9.76 13.96 3.44
N LYS A 21 -10.02 12.82 4.09
CA LYS A 21 -10.30 12.74 5.53
C LYS A 21 -9.03 12.67 6.39
N HIS A 22 -8.04 11.88 5.98
CA HIS A 22 -6.85 11.61 6.79
C HIS A 22 -5.57 12.27 6.27
N GLY A 23 -5.62 12.95 5.12
CA GLY A 23 -4.45 13.45 4.42
C GLY A 23 -3.81 12.40 3.51
N VAL A 24 -2.93 12.87 2.63
CA VAL A 24 -2.12 12.01 1.75
C VAL A 24 -0.78 11.76 2.45
N PRO A 25 -0.38 10.50 2.70
CA PRO A 25 0.92 10.22 3.29
C PRO A 25 2.04 10.64 2.32
N THR A 26 3.07 11.30 2.84
CA THR A 26 4.23 11.77 2.07
C THR A 26 5.50 11.02 2.43
N ARG A 27 5.52 10.34 3.58
CA ARG A 27 6.63 9.55 4.08
C ARG A 27 6.14 8.20 4.62
N PRO A 28 6.98 7.15 4.64
CA PRO A 28 6.60 5.86 5.21
C PRO A 28 6.09 5.94 6.65
N SER A 29 6.62 6.84 7.48
CA SER A 29 6.18 7.04 8.86
C SER A 29 4.74 7.50 8.99
N ASP A 30 4.20 8.20 7.99
CA ASP A 30 2.84 8.74 8.03
C ASP A 30 1.81 7.60 8.06
N LEU A 31 2.16 6.42 7.52
CA LEU A 31 1.32 5.22 7.54
C LEU A 31 0.95 4.74 8.93
N LEU A 32 1.70 5.14 9.97
CA LEU A 32 1.34 4.84 11.36
C LEU A 32 0.07 5.57 11.82
N GLN A 33 -0.33 6.62 11.11
CA GLN A 33 -1.56 7.39 11.38
C GLN A 33 -2.73 6.98 10.50
N HIS A 34 -2.56 5.97 9.64
CA HIS A 34 -3.59 5.52 8.71
C HIS A 34 -4.00 4.07 8.98
N ASP A 35 -5.26 3.75 8.69
CA ASP A 35 -5.74 2.38 8.68
C ASP A 35 -5.14 1.61 7.51
N CYS A 36 -4.10 0.82 7.76
CA CYS A 36 -3.46 0.01 6.73
C CYS A 36 -4.10 -1.37 6.64
N ILE A 37 -4.52 -1.74 5.42
CA ILE A 37 -5.07 -3.04 5.10
C ILE A 37 -3.90 -4.02 4.92
N ARG A 38 -3.81 -5.00 5.82
CA ARG A 38 -2.65 -5.89 5.91
C ARG A 38 -2.91 -7.20 5.18
N LEU A 39 -1.97 -7.63 4.35
CA LEU A 39 -2.08 -8.94 3.72
C LEU A 39 -1.74 -10.05 4.70
N VAL A 40 -2.47 -11.16 4.66
CA VAL A 40 -2.17 -12.36 5.44
C VAL A 40 -1.58 -13.42 4.50
N ARG A 41 -0.48 -14.03 4.90
CA ARG A 41 0.19 -15.11 4.17
C ARG A 41 0.39 -16.29 5.11
N GLY A 42 -0.35 -17.37 4.87
CA GLY A 42 -0.41 -18.49 5.80
C GLY A 42 -0.93 -18.05 7.17
N ARG A 43 -0.14 -18.24 8.22
CA ARG A 43 -0.47 -17.80 9.60
C ARG A 43 0.16 -16.46 10.01
N ARG A 44 0.77 -15.74 9.06
CA ARG A 44 1.49 -14.49 9.34
C ARG A 44 0.81 -13.29 8.69
N VAL A 45 0.59 -12.25 9.48
CA VAL A 45 0.18 -10.93 8.99
C VAL A 45 1.41 -10.22 8.42
N MET A 46 1.26 -9.63 7.24
CA MET A 46 2.26 -8.80 6.58
C MET A 46 2.01 -7.35 6.94
N ASP A 47 2.30 -7.03 8.20
CA ASP A 47 2.29 -5.69 8.80
C ASP A 47 3.62 -4.96 8.62
N THR A 48 4.71 -5.68 8.41
CA THR A 48 6.01 -5.09 8.08
C THR A 48 6.08 -4.65 6.61
N TRP A 49 5.97 -3.35 6.36
CA TRP A 49 6.10 -2.76 5.04
C TRP A 49 7.50 -2.18 4.84
N LEU A 50 8.21 -2.71 3.84
CA LEU A 50 9.57 -2.33 3.48
C LEU A 50 9.56 -1.37 2.29
N PHE A 51 10.07 -0.17 2.48
CA PHE A 51 10.28 0.83 1.43
C PHE A 51 11.79 1.04 1.20
N ARG A 52 12.17 1.60 0.05
CA ARG A 52 13.57 1.87 -0.26
C ARG A 52 13.75 3.25 -0.91
N ASP A 53 14.48 4.14 -0.26
CA ASP A 53 14.87 5.46 -0.79
C ASP A 53 16.38 5.50 -1.02
N GLN A 54 16.84 5.86 -2.21
CA GLN A 54 18.26 6.07 -2.53
C GLN A 54 19.23 5.02 -1.94
N GLY A 55 18.80 3.75 -1.89
CA GLY A 55 19.61 2.65 -1.33
C GLY A 55 19.37 2.34 0.15
N ARG A 56 18.81 3.27 0.93
CA ARG A 56 18.40 3.09 2.33
C ARG A 56 17.09 2.33 2.40
N ARG A 57 17.00 1.36 3.32
CA ARG A 57 15.77 0.60 3.58
C ARG A 57 15.01 1.26 4.73
N PHE A 58 13.71 1.43 4.55
CA PHE A 58 12.80 1.93 5.56
C PHE A 58 11.80 0.82 5.86
N GLU A 59 11.72 0.44 7.13
CA GLU A 59 10.77 -0.55 7.59
C GLU A 59 9.72 0.16 8.43
N VAL A 60 8.45 -0.09 8.12
CA VAL A 60 7.32 0.45 8.86
C VAL A 60 6.43 -0.71 9.26
N ILE A 61 6.22 -0.87 10.56
CA ILE A 61 5.26 -1.82 11.08
C ILE A 61 3.91 -1.11 11.10
N VAL A 62 3.07 -1.39 10.11
CA VAL A 62 1.77 -0.73 9.98
C VAL A 62 0.71 -1.43 10.82
N SER A 63 -0.29 -0.67 11.23
CA SER A 63 -1.47 -1.17 11.92
C SER A 63 -2.73 -0.84 11.12
N GLY A 64 -3.83 -1.52 11.42
CA GLY A 64 -5.12 -1.22 10.80
C GLY A 64 -6.16 -2.25 11.20
N THR A 65 -7.43 -1.94 11.01
CA THR A 65 -8.51 -2.86 11.42
C THR A 65 -8.64 -4.08 10.50
N LEU A 66 -8.23 -3.96 9.25
CA LEU A 66 -8.51 -4.95 8.21
C LEU A 66 -7.27 -5.78 7.86
N SER A 67 -7.49 -7.08 7.67
CA SER A 67 -6.48 -8.00 7.17
C SER A 67 -7.09 -9.09 6.28
N MET A 68 -6.44 -9.40 5.16
CA MET A 68 -6.99 -10.32 4.16
C MET A 68 -5.91 -11.10 3.41
N THR A 69 -6.21 -12.31 2.96
CA THR A 69 -5.25 -13.15 2.23
C THR A 69 -5.23 -12.83 0.72
N SER A 70 -6.35 -12.38 0.15
CA SER A 70 -6.44 -11.99 -1.26
C SER A 70 -6.12 -10.52 -1.49
N GLY A 71 -5.26 -10.23 -2.47
CA GLY A 71 -4.95 -8.86 -2.89
C GLY A 71 -6.10 -8.16 -3.61
N GLU A 72 -6.98 -8.91 -4.29
CA GLU A 72 -8.16 -8.36 -4.96
C GLU A 72 -9.16 -7.77 -3.96
N VAL A 73 -9.37 -8.45 -2.84
CA VAL A 73 -10.26 -7.93 -1.78
C VAL A 73 -9.66 -6.70 -1.10
N VAL A 74 -8.33 -6.67 -0.92
CA VAL A 74 -7.64 -5.45 -0.45
C VAL A 74 -7.90 -4.29 -1.41
N HIS A 75 -7.89 -4.56 -2.70
CA HIS A 75 -8.17 -3.57 -3.73
C HIS A 75 -9.60 -3.01 -3.66
N ASP A 76 -10.60 -3.87 -3.50
CA ASP A 76 -11.99 -3.43 -3.34
C ASP A 76 -12.18 -2.60 -2.06
N TRP A 77 -11.49 -2.96 -0.98
CA TRP A 77 -11.53 -2.19 0.26
C TRP A 77 -10.84 -0.83 0.15
N VAL A 78 -9.74 -0.74 -0.59
CA VAL A 78 -9.08 0.53 -0.94
C VAL A 78 -10.07 1.43 -1.68
N ARG A 79 -10.75 0.91 -2.69
CA ARG A 79 -11.77 1.64 -3.48
C ARG A 79 -12.97 2.07 -2.64
N ALA A 80 -13.41 1.21 -1.73
CA ALA A 80 -14.48 1.50 -0.77
C ALA A 80 -14.05 2.44 0.37
N GLY A 81 -12.79 2.94 0.36
CA GLY A 81 -12.27 3.90 1.33
C GLY A 81 -12.07 3.34 2.73
N LYS A 82 -11.95 2.02 2.87
CA LYS A 82 -11.77 1.32 4.15
C LYS A 82 -10.36 1.44 4.73
N GLY A 83 -9.39 1.93 3.97
CA GLY A 83 -8.01 2.10 4.42
C GLY A 83 -7.03 2.25 3.27
N ILE A 84 -5.75 2.11 3.62
CA ILE A 84 -4.60 2.15 2.71
C ILE A 84 -4.13 0.73 2.40
N GLY A 85 -3.99 0.39 1.13
CA GLY A 85 -3.37 -0.84 0.66
C GLY A 85 -1.96 -0.60 0.13
N LEU A 86 -1.07 -1.57 0.33
CA LEU A 86 0.25 -1.59 -0.30
C LEU A 86 0.18 -2.40 -1.60
N LYS A 87 0.46 -1.75 -2.73
CA LYS A 87 0.52 -2.39 -4.05
C LYS A 87 1.88 -2.15 -4.70
N THR A 88 2.20 -2.91 -5.73
CA THR A 88 3.40 -2.65 -6.55
C THR A 88 2.99 -1.81 -7.76
N ALA A 89 3.86 -0.90 -8.21
CA ALA A 89 3.56 -0.04 -9.35
C ALA A 89 3.18 -0.79 -10.64
N TRP A 90 3.66 -2.03 -10.79
CA TRP A 90 3.29 -2.92 -11.90
C TRP A 90 1.82 -3.35 -11.86
N ASP A 91 1.29 -3.58 -10.67
CA ASP A 91 -0.10 -4.00 -10.44
C ASP A 91 -1.10 -2.86 -10.69
N LEU A 92 -0.62 -1.62 -10.72
CA LEU A 92 -1.44 -0.41 -10.87
C LEU A 92 -1.75 -0.04 -12.32
N GLN A 93 -1.29 -0.80 -13.32
CA GLN A 93 -1.51 -0.46 -14.74
C GLN A 93 -2.98 -0.16 -15.10
N PRO A 94 -3.99 -0.94 -14.65
CA PRO A 94 -5.39 -0.60 -14.90
C PRO A 94 -5.93 0.54 -13.99
N GLU A 95 -5.31 0.78 -12.84
CA GLU A 95 -5.80 1.75 -11.83
C GLU A 95 -5.32 3.17 -12.09
N LEU A 96 -4.12 3.31 -12.67
CA LEU A 96 -3.61 4.59 -13.15
C LEU A 96 -4.48 5.18 -14.27
N ALA A 97 -5.17 4.33 -15.02
CA ALA A 97 -6.09 4.75 -16.08
C ALA A 97 -7.40 5.34 -15.52
N ASN A 98 -7.84 4.92 -14.33
CA ASN A 98 -9.11 5.38 -13.75
C ASN A 98 -8.93 5.83 -12.28
N LYS A 99 -8.51 7.09 -12.12
CA LYS A 99 -8.26 7.73 -10.80
C LYS A 99 -9.52 7.95 -9.95
N ALA A 100 -10.71 7.67 -10.49
CA ALA A 100 -11.97 7.91 -9.79
C ALA A 100 -12.10 7.10 -8.50
N ASP A 101 -11.59 5.86 -8.50
CA ASP A 101 -11.87 4.90 -7.42
C ASP A 101 -10.72 4.75 -6.42
N ALA A 102 -9.48 4.95 -6.85
CA ALA A 102 -8.30 4.86 -5.99
C ALA A 102 -7.21 5.83 -6.44
N THR A 103 -6.57 6.48 -5.48
CA THR A 103 -5.37 7.30 -5.66
C THR A 103 -4.19 6.55 -5.07
N CYS A 104 -3.12 6.42 -5.86
CA CYS A 104 -1.88 5.78 -5.43
C CYS A 104 -0.75 6.79 -5.39
N VAL A 105 0.01 6.81 -4.30
CA VAL A 105 1.17 7.67 -4.12
C VAL A 105 2.42 6.84 -3.82
N ASN A 106 3.56 7.34 -4.27
CA ASN A 106 4.85 6.78 -3.91
C ASN A 106 5.38 7.52 -2.69
N LEU A 107 5.89 6.80 -1.70
CA LEU A 107 6.44 7.42 -0.50
C LEU A 107 7.94 7.69 -0.60
N ILE A 108 8.68 6.94 -1.42
CA ILE A 108 10.13 7.09 -1.71
C ILE A 108 10.52 6.43 -3.04
#